data_AF-A0A8J6HRE9-F1
#
_entry.id   AF-A0A8J6HRE9-F1
#
_cell.length_a   1.000
_cell.length_b   1.000
_cell.length_c   1.000
_cell.angle_alpha   90.00
_cell.angle_beta   90.00
_cell.angle_gamma   90.00
#
_symmetry.space_group_name_H-M   'P 1'
#
loop_
_entity.id
_entity.type
_entity.pdbx_description
1 polymer ?
#
loop_
_entity_poly.entity_id
_entity_poly.type
_entity_poly.pdbx_seq_one_letter_code
_entity_poly.pdbx_strand_id
1 'polypeptide(L)'
;MILNIYKHVCDEHAELKVGDTVKLTAQIAGSDSGFVPDGLLLFESKTSTDYHEEMNAIVFEDWFQKILTLVEPNSVVVMDNASYHSRREERLPTTSWRKANIQNWLSEKGISYDDGMVKTELMCLVKLHKQNYLKYAVDEMAKAAGVTVLRLPPYHCELNPIELIWAYNSIVVENSKEISTKNISAITESYKFLDKFLQSKNYLAGSSLTVADLCCVATVSTATIITPISTEKYPNLSTWYRTCKNLPFYEETNGAGLNKLDALVELKLGRPRTKDFCE
;
A
#
# COMPACT_ATOMS: atom_id res chain seq x y z
N MET A 1 9.15 -3.75 -7.56
CA MET A 1 7.76 -4.16 -7.85
C MET A 1 6.82 -3.49 -6.84
N ILE A 2 5.88 -2.70 -7.33
CA ILE A 2 4.85 -2.06 -6.52
C ILE A 2 3.57 -2.88 -6.68
N LEU A 3 3.08 -3.41 -5.56
CA LEU A 3 1.92 -4.26 -5.51
C LEU A 3 0.73 -3.38 -5.12
N ASN A 4 0.10 -2.77 -6.12
CA ASN A 4 -1.03 -1.87 -5.93
C ASN A 4 -2.33 -2.67 -6.04
N ILE A 5 -3.14 -2.61 -4.98
CA ILE A 5 -4.51 -3.12 -4.97
C ILE A 5 -5.34 -2.15 -5.84
N TYR A 6 -6.14 -2.64 -6.78
CA TYR A 6 -7.01 -1.79 -7.62
C TYR A 6 -8.46 -2.24 -7.47
N LYS A 7 -9.36 -1.39 -7.00
CA LYS A 7 -10.80 -1.62 -7.21
C LYS A 7 -11.21 -0.83 -8.45
N HIS A 8 -11.57 -1.55 -9.50
CA HIS A 8 -12.21 -0.97 -10.66
C HIS A 8 -13.72 -1.20 -10.56
N VAL A 9 -14.49 -0.13 -10.49
CA VAL A 9 -15.90 -0.18 -10.93
C VAL A 9 -15.83 0.17 -12.42
N CYS A 10 -15.94 -0.83 -13.27
CA CYS A 10 -16.20 -0.62 -14.68
C CYS A 10 -17.43 -1.44 -15.05
N ASP A 11 -18.47 -0.74 -15.47
CA ASP A 11 -19.40 -1.28 -16.43
C ASP A 11 -18.62 -1.44 -17.73
N GLU A 12 -18.11 -2.63 -18.05
CA GLU A 12 -18.16 -3.16 -19.42
C GLU A 12 -17.62 -4.59 -19.56
N HIS A 13 -18.49 -5.41 -20.15
CA HIS A 13 -18.23 -6.60 -20.98
C HIS A 13 -18.04 -7.96 -20.30
N ALA A 14 -19.13 -8.44 -19.71
CA ALA A 14 -19.61 -9.81 -19.91
C ALA A 14 -21.14 -9.80 -19.74
N GLU A 15 -21.91 -10.00 -20.80
CA GLU A 15 -23.39 -10.24 -20.84
C GLU A 15 -24.26 -9.78 -19.64
N LEU A 16 -24.04 -8.57 -19.11
CA LEU A 16 -24.82 -8.01 -18.01
C LEU A 16 -25.91 -7.13 -18.59
N LYS A 17 -27.14 -7.34 -18.12
CA LYS A 17 -28.31 -6.58 -18.54
C LYS A 17 -28.12 -5.12 -18.12
N VAL A 18 -28.38 -4.20 -19.05
CA VAL A 18 -28.37 -2.76 -18.80
C VAL A 18 -29.23 -2.46 -17.57
N GLY A 19 -28.59 -2.05 -16.47
CA GLY A 19 -29.24 -1.71 -15.20
C GLY A 19 -28.67 -2.41 -13.95
N ASP A 20 -27.88 -3.48 -14.10
CA ASP A 20 -27.29 -4.19 -12.96
C ASP A 20 -25.90 -3.63 -12.61
N THR A 21 -25.74 -3.05 -11.41
CA THR A 21 -24.43 -2.61 -10.91
C THR A 21 -23.65 -3.80 -10.36
N VAL A 22 -22.64 -4.26 -11.09
CA VAL A 22 -21.73 -5.31 -10.62
C VAL A 22 -20.52 -4.69 -9.94
N LYS A 23 -20.21 -5.15 -8.73
CA LYS A 23 -19.01 -4.75 -8.01
C LYS A 23 -17.88 -5.71 -8.35
N LEU A 24 -16.74 -5.21 -8.84
CA LEU A 24 -15.55 -6.02 -9.09
C LEU A 24 -14.45 -5.66 -8.09
N THR A 25 -13.70 -6.67 -7.66
CA THR A 25 -12.47 -6.54 -6.88
C THR A 25 -11.30 -6.94 -7.75
N ALA A 26 -10.27 -6.09 -7.84
CA ALA A 26 -9.05 -6.42 -8.56
C ALA A 26 -7.78 -6.27 -7.69
N GLN A 27 -6.78 -7.06 -8.03
CA GLN A 27 -5.43 -6.98 -7.48
C GLN A 27 -4.47 -6.99 -8.66
N ILE A 28 -3.51 -6.06 -8.69
CA ILE A 28 -2.58 -5.97 -9.82
C ILE A 28 -1.16 -5.85 -9.28
N ALA A 29 -0.21 -6.49 -9.96
CA ALA A 29 1.21 -6.29 -9.73
C ALA A 29 1.79 -5.40 -10.83
N GLY A 30 2.59 -4.40 -10.44
CA GLY A 30 3.30 -3.50 -11.34
C GLY A 30 4.78 -3.41 -11.03
N SER A 31 5.58 -3.09 -12.04
CA SER A 31 7.01 -2.82 -11.95
C SER A 31 7.33 -1.44 -12.54
N ASP A 32 8.60 -1.05 -12.50
CA ASP A 32 9.12 0.11 -13.22
C ASP A 32 8.97 -0.02 -14.75
N SER A 33 8.90 -1.24 -15.25
CA SER A 33 8.71 -1.57 -16.67
C SER A 33 7.24 -1.68 -17.08
N GLY A 34 6.30 -1.33 -16.19
CA GLY A 34 4.86 -1.41 -16.40
C GLY A 34 4.21 -2.58 -15.66
N PHE A 35 2.98 -2.95 -16.06
CA PHE A 35 2.21 -4.02 -15.42
C PHE A 35 2.90 -5.37 -15.61
N VAL A 36 2.91 -6.18 -14.55
CA VAL A 36 3.38 -7.57 -14.61
C VAL A 36 2.36 -8.37 -15.44
N PRO A 37 2.76 -8.97 -16.58
CA PRO A 37 1.87 -9.84 -17.35
C PRO A 37 1.31 -10.96 -16.47
N ASP A 38 0.02 -11.26 -16.60
CA ASP A 38 -0.71 -12.23 -15.77
C ASP A 38 -0.75 -11.92 -14.26
N GLY A 39 -0.37 -10.70 -13.87
CA GLY A 39 -0.39 -10.22 -12.50
C GLY A 39 -1.75 -9.71 -12.01
N LEU A 40 -2.78 -9.72 -12.86
CA LEU A 40 -4.15 -9.33 -12.52
C LEU A 40 -4.90 -10.50 -11.85
N LEU A 41 -5.43 -10.26 -10.66
CA LEU A 41 -6.54 -11.00 -10.08
C LEU A 41 -7.79 -10.14 -10.23
N LEU A 42 -8.88 -10.70 -10.74
CA LEU A 42 -10.15 -10.00 -10.88
C LEU A 42 -11.27 -10.96 -10.50
N PHE A 43 -12.19 -10.53 -9.64
CA PHE A 43 -13.37 -11.31 -9.31
C PHE A 43 -14.58 -10.42 -9.00
N GLU A 44 -15.76 -10.97 -9.27
CA GLU A 44 -17.04 -10.34 -8.96
C GLU A 44 -17.38 -10.46 -7.48
N SER A 45 -17.79 -9.33 -6.90
CA SER A 45 -18.20 -9.23 -5.52
C SER A 45 -19.68 -9.56 -5.38
N LYS A 46 -19.95 -10.54 -4.52
CA LYS A 46 -21.26 -11.14 -4.27
C LYS A 46 -22.02 -10.43 -3.16
N THR A 47 -21.41 -9.49 -2.43
CA THR A 47 -22.04 -8.79 -1.29
C THR A 47 -22.08 -7.27 -1.44
N SER A 48 -23.14 -6.65 -0.91
CA SER A 48 -23.37 -5.20 -0.99
C SER A 48 -22.65 -4.39 0.09
N THR A 49 -22.11 -5.04 1.11
CA THR A 49 -21.56 -4.42 2.33
C THR A 49 -20.27 -5.11 2.75
N ASP A 50 -19.17 -4.34 2.67
CA ASP A 50 -17.81 -4.65 3.14
C ASP A 50 -16.99 -5.68 2.30
N TYR A 51 -16.00 -5.16 1.56
CA TYR A 51 -15.08 -5.90 0.68
C TYR A 51 -14.04 -6.74 1.44
N HIS A 52 -13.92 -6.56 2.77
CA HIS A 52 -13.00 -7.33 3.60
C HIS A 52 -13.39 -8.81 3.76
N GLU A 53 -14.61 -9.22 3.37
CA GLU A 53 -15.05 -10.62 3.49
C GLU A 53 -14.58 -11.51 2.33
N GLU A 54 -14.39 -10.95 1.13
CA GLU A 54 -14.06 -11.72 -0.06
C GLU A 54 -12.56 -11.78 -0.34
N MET A 55 -11.86 -10.65 -0.16
CA MET A 55 -10.40 -10.64 -0.13
C MET A 55 -9.92 -11.09 1.25
N ASN A 56 -9.33 -12.28 1.33
CA ASN A 56 -8.81 -12.86 2.56
C ASN A 56 -7.37 -13.35 2.37
N ALA A 57 -6.76 -13.80 3.47
CA ALA A 57 -5.36 -14.21 3.47
C ALA A 57 -5.09 -15.37 2.49
N ILE A 58 -6.00 -16.34 2.35
CA ILE A 58 -5.81 -17.48 1.46
C ILE A 58 -5.81 -17.01 0.00
N VAL A 59 -6.83 -16.23 -0.40
CA VAL A 59 -6.93 -15.70 -1.77
C VAL A 59 -5.72 -14.83 -2.12
N PHE A 60 -5.31 -13.97 -1.20
CA PHE A 60 -4.14 -13.12 -1.39
C PHE A 60 -2.86 -13.94 -1.51
N GLU A 61 -2.65 -14.93 -0.65
CA GLU A 61 -1.45 -15.77 -0.65
C GLU A 61 -1.33 -16.59 -1.93
N ASP A 62 -2.41 -17.22 -2.40
CA ASP A 62 -2.42 -17.96 -3.67
C ASP A 62 -2.01 -17.07 -4.84
N TRP A 63 -2.59 -15.87 -4.91
CA TRP A 63 -2.23 -14.88 -5.93
C TRP A 63 -0.79 -14.39 -5.76
N PHE A 64 -0.36 -14.11 -4.52
CA PHE A 64 0.99 -13.61 -4.23
C PHE A 64 2.05 -14.65 -4.60
N GLN A 65 1.78 -15.94 -4.36
CA GLN A 65 2.65 -17.03 -4.80
C GLN A 65 2.84 -17.01 -6.32
N LYS A 66 1.76 -16.82 -7.09
CA LYS A 66 1.85 -16.65 -8.54
C LYS A 66 2.70 -15.44 -8.91
N ILE A 67 2.50 -14.29 -8.26
CA ILE A 67 3.30 -13.08 -8.50
C ILE A 67 4.79 -13.34 -8.24
N LEU A 68 5.14 -14.05 -7.18
CA LEU A 68 6.52 -14.38 -6.88
C LEU A 68 7.22 -15.20 -7.98
N THR A 69 6.47 -15.92 -8.82
CA THR A 69 7.03 -16.61 -10.01
C THR A 69 7.22 -15.72 -11.23
N LEU A 70 6.54 -14.56 -11.27
CA LEU A 70 6.54 -13.64 -12.40
C LEU A 70 7.56 -12.52 -12.23
N VAL A 71 8.21 -12.44 -11.06
CA VAL A 71 9.09 -11.33 -10.69
C VAL A 71 10.52 -11.79 -10.69
N GLU A 72 11.42 -10.87 -11.03
CA GLU A 72 12.84 -11.18 -11.08
C GLU A 72 13.37 -11.50 -9.67
N PRO A 73 14.31 -12.46 -9.54
CA PRO A 73 14.99 -12.72 -8.28
C PRO A 73 15.64 -11.46 -7.70
N ASN A 74 15.66 -11.32 -6.37
CA ASN A 74 16.13 -10.12 -5.65
C ASN A 74 15.26 -8.87 -5.82
N SER A 75 14.05 -9.01 -6.37
CA SER A 75 13.06 -7.93 -6.39
C SER A 75 12.63 -7.51 -4.98
N VAL A 76 12.21 -6.25 -4.87
CA VAL A 76 11.46 -5.74 -3.71
C VAL A 76 9.99 -5.62 -4.08
N VAL A 77 9.11 -6.24 -3.31
CA VAL A 77 7.65 -6.05 -3.34
C VAL A 77 7.28 -4.96 -2.36
N VAL A 78 6.63 -3.90 -2.81
CA VAL A 78 6.02 -2.90 -1.93
C VAL A 78 4.52 -3.19 -1.82
N MET A 79 3.98 -3.34 -0.61
CA MET A 79 2.55 -3.60 -0.38
C MET A 79 2.02 -2.81 0.82
N ASP A 80 0.71 -2.57 0.88
CA ASP A 80 0.08 -1.94 2.05
C ASP A 80 -0.02 -2.91 3.25
N ASN A 81 -0.57 -2.44 4.36
CA ASN A 81 -0.66 -3.22 5.60
C ASN A 81 -2.07 -3.77 5.88
N ALA A 82 -2.79 -4.20 4.84
CA ALA A 82 -4.08 -4.85 5.00
C ALA A 82 -3.99 -6.07 5.94
N SER A 83 -5.08 -6.32 6.69
CA SER A 83 -5.11 -7.38 7.71
C SER A 83 -4.82 -8.77 7.13
N TYR A 84 -5.28 -9.03 5.90
CA TYR A 84 -5.06 -10.28 5.20
C TYR A 84 -3.62 -10.48 4.71
N HIS A 85 -2.79 -9.43 4.62
CA HIS A 85 -1.35 -9.59 4.36
C HIS A 85 -0.57 -10.09 5.59
N SER A 86 -1.17 -10.02 6.77
CA SER A 86 -0.49 -10.21 8.06
C SER A 86 -0.89 -11.52 8.75
N ARG A 87 -1.33 -12.52 7.98
CA ARG A 87 -1.59 -13.85 8.53
C ARG A 87 -0.30 -14.43 9.09
N ARG A 88 -0.33 -14.80 10.36
CA ARG A 88 0.79 -15.47 11.02
C ARG A 88 0.81 -16.96 10.64
N GLU A 89 2.00 -17.52 10.48
CA GLU A 89 2.16 -18.96 10.28
C GLU A 89 1.69 -19.75 11.50
N GLU A 90 1.93 -19.21 12.70
CA GLU A 90 1.49 -19.79 13.96
C GLU A 90 0.74 -18.78 14.85
N ARG A 91 -0.14 -19.31 15.70
CA ARG A 91 -0.78 -18.50 16.72
C ARG A 91 0.17 -18.31 17.89
N LEU A 92 0.51 -17.06 18.17
CA LEU A 92 1.32 -16.69 19.32
C LEU A 92 0.45 -16.45 20.56
N PRO A 93 0.96 -16.73 21.77
CA PRO A 93 0.20 -16.51 23.00
C PRO A 93 -0.19 -15.05 23.18
N THR A 94 -1.43 -14.83 23.59
CA THR A 94 -1.97 -13.50 23.92
C THR A 94 -2.51 -13.48 25.34
N THR A 95 -2.86 -12.29 25.84
CA THR A 95 -3.47 -12.15 27.17
C THR A 95 -4.82 -12.85 27.29
N SER A 96 -5.48 -13.23 26.19
CA SER A 96 -6.73 -14.01 26.23
C SER A 96 -6.51 -15.52 26.38
N TRP A 97 -5.29 -16.03 26.16
CA TRP A 97 -5.00 -17.48 26.29
C TRP A 97 -5.13 -17.97 27.73
N ARG A 98 -5.52 -19.23 27.91
CA ARG A 98 -5.48 -19.89 29.23
C ARG A 98 -4.02 -20.16 29.65
N LYS A 99 -3.74 -20.17 30.96
CA LYS A 99 -2.39 -20.45 31.51
C LYS A 99 -1.78 -21.72 30.89
N ALA A 100 -2.55 -22.80 30.86
CA ALA A 100 -2.12 -24.08 30.28
C ALA A 100 -1.71 -23.97 28.81
N ASN A 101 -2.44 -23.19 27.99
CA ASN A 101 -2.08 -23.02 26.57
C ASN A 101 -0.77 -22.25 26.41
N ILE A 102 -0.49 -21.29 27.30
CA ILE A 102 0.79 -20.55 27.31
C ILE A 102 1.93 -21.50 27.69
N GLN A 103 1.74 -22.34 28.71
CA GLN A 103 2.70 -23.35 29.13
C GLN A 103 2.99 -24.38 28.03
N ASN A 104 1.95 -24.84 27.32
CA ASN A 104 2.11 -25.75 26.19
C ASN A 104 2.95 -25.10 25.08
N TRP A 105 2.65 -23.84 24.71
CA TRP A 105 3.44 -23.14 23.70
C TRP A 105 4.90 -22.97 24.13
N LEU A 106 5.16 -22.60 25.39
CA LEU A 106 6.53 -22.49 25.92
C LEU A 106 7.26 -23.85 25.84
N SER A 107 6.58 -24.93 26.22
CA SER A 107 7.12 -26.30 26.16
C SER A 107 7.43 -26.72 24.71
N GLU A 108 6.50 -26.50 23.78
CA GLU A 108 6.66 -26.78 22.35
C GLU A 108 7.87 -26.03 21.75
N LYS A 109 8.14 -24.81 22.24
CA LYS A 109 9.30 -24.01 21.83
C LYS A 109 10.59 -24.29 22.62
N GLY A 110 10.56 -25.25 23.56
CA GLY A 110 11.70 -25.59 24.40
C GLY A 110 12.12 -24.48 25.38
N ILE A 111 11.19 -23.59 25.75
CA ILE A 111 11.44 -22.50 26.70
C ILE A 111 11.11 -22.99 28.11
N SER A 112 12.12 -23.03 28.98
CA SER A 112 11.94 -23.43 30.38
C SER A 112 11.09 -22.41 31.15
N TYR A 113 10.20 -22.91 32.00
CA TYR A 113 9.42 -22.12 32.96
C TYR A 113 9.21 -22.95 34.24
N ASP A 114 8.79 -22.28 35.32
CA ASP A 114 8.40 -22.92 36.57
C ASP A 114 6.87 -23.13 36.60
N ASP A 115 6.39 -24.32 36.99
CA ASP A 115 4.97 -24.68 36.98
C ASP A 115 4.10 -23.78 37.89
N GLY A 116 4.70 -23.24 38.95
CA GLY A 116 4.10 -22.29 39.89
C GLY A 116 3.89 -20.89 39.28
N MET A 117 4.58 -20.54 38.19
CA MET A 117 4.51 -19.19 37.60
C MET A 117 3.07 -18.77 37.30
N VAL A 118 2.74 -17.53 37.64
CA VAL A 118 1.45 -16.94 37.28
C VAL A 118 1.42 -16.57 35.79
N LYS A 119 0.22 -16.40 35.23
CA LYS A 119 0.03 -16.08 33.80
C LYS A 119 0.84 -14.87 33.34
N THR A 120 1.00 -13.86 34.20
CA THR A 120 1.77 -12.64 33.88
C THR A 120 3.27 -12.93 33.74
N GLU A 121 3.83 -13.79 34.58
CA GLU A 121 5.24 -14.19 34.53
C GLU A 121 5.53 -15.01 33.28
N LEU A 122 4.65 -15.97 32.96
CA LEU A 122 4.72 -16.73 31.69
C LEU A 122 4.62 -15.79 30.47
N MET A 123 3.76 -14.77 30.52
CA MET A 123 3.67 -13.78 29.45
C MET A 123 4.93 -12.89 29.33
N CYS A 124 5.70 -12.70 30.40
CA CYS A 124 7.02 -12.05 30.31
C CYS A 124 8.00 -12.92 29.52
N LEU A 125 8.03 -14.24 29.77
CA LEU A 125 8.83 -15.18 28.97
C LEU A 125 8.38 -15.17 27.49
N VAL A 126 7.07 -15.21 27.24
CA VAL A 126 6.54 -15.07 25.88
C VAL A 126 7.02 -13.76 25.25
N LYS A 127 6.94 -12.62 25.93
CA LYS A 127 7.40 -11.33 25.36
C LYS A 127 8.88 -11.35 25.01
N LEU A 128 9.71 -12.02 25.81
CA LEU A 128 11.14 -12.16 25.58
C LEU A 128 11.45 -12.99 24.32
N HIS A 129 10.68 -14.04 24.05
CA HIS A 129 10.97 -14.99 22.98
C HIS A 129 10.08 -14.86 21.74
N LYS A 130 8.90 -14.21 21.83
CA LYS A 130 7.88 -14.22 20.77
C LYS A 130 8.37 -13.71 19.43
N GLN A 131 9.35 -12.80 19.42
CA GLN A 131 9.83 -12.20 18.18
C GLN A 131 10.55 -13.22 17.29
N ASN A 132 11.15 -14.25 17.90
CA ASN A 132 11.80 -15.34 17.17
C ASN A 132 10.81 -16.21 16.38
N TYR A 133 9.53 -16.13 16.75
CA TYR A 133 8.42 -16.92 16.22
C TYR A 133 7.37 -16.06 15.49
N LEU A 134 7.60 -14.74 15.43
CA LEU A 134 6.71 -13.82 14.72
C LEU A 134 7.00 -13.89 13.22
N LYS A 135 6.40 -14.89 12.57
CA LYS A 135 6.48 -15.10 11.14
C LYS A 135 5.13 -14.87 10.47
N TYR A 136 5.16 -14.16 9.36
CA TYR A 136 4.01 -13.89 8.52
C TYR A 136 4.14 -14.70 7.23
N ALA A 137 3.05 -15.32 6.79
CA ALA A 137 3.06 -16.23 5.64
C ALA A 137 3.62 -15.54 4.39
N VAL A 138 3.13 -14.33 4.10
CA VAL A 138 3.57 -13.51 2.96
C VAL A 138 5.08 -13.23 2.99
N ASP A 139 5.62 -12.88 4.16
CA ASP A 139 7.05 -12.57 4.31
C ASP A 139 7.92 -13.82 4.12
N GLU A 140 7.50 -14.98 4.65
CA GLU A 140 8.22 -16.24 4.47
C GLU A 140 8.13 -16.75 3.01
N MET A 141 6.98 -16.59 2.35
CA MET A 141 6.81 -16.90 0.92
C MET A 141 7.76 -16.08 0.05
N ALA A 142 7.81 -14.76 0.27
CA ALA A 142 8.71 -13.88 -0.47
C ALA A 142 10.18 -14.25 -0.21
N LYS A 143 10.54 -14.48 1.06
CA LYS A 143 11.89 -14.89 1.45
C LYS A 143 12.32 -16.20 0.76
N ALA A 144 11.42 -17.19 0.68
CA ALA A 144 11.69 -18.45 -0.03
C ALA A 144 11.91 -18.24 -1.53
N ALA A 145 11.27 -17.23 -2.14
CA ALA A 145 11.47 -16.84 -3.53
C ALA A 145 12.68 -15.89 -3.75
N GLY A 146 13.44 -15.55 -2.70
CA GLY A 146 14.53 -14.59 -2.79
C GLY A 146 14.07 -13.15 -3.06
N VAL A 147 12.84 -12.83 -2.64
CA VAL A 147 12.19 -11.52 -2.81
C VAL A 147 12.04 -10.85 -1.45
N THR A 148 12.27 -9.54 -1.38
CA THR A 148 12.08 -8.76 -0.15
C THR A 148 10.71 -8.09 -0.13
N VAL A 149 10.00 -8.15 1.00
CA VAL A 149 8.73 -7.43 1.20
C VAL A 149 9.00 -6.14 1.97
N LEU A 150 8.50 -5.02 1.44
CA LEU A 150 8.46 -3.72 2.09
C LEU A 150 7.01 -3.32 2.32
N ARG A 151 6.59 -3.21 3.59
CA ARG A 151 5.23 -2.81 3.95
C ARG A 151 5.14 -1.30 4.13
N LEU A 152 4.07 -0.70 3.62
CA LEU A 152 3.75 0.70 3.90
C LEU A 152 3.47 0.89 5.41
N PRO A 153 3.76 2.08 5.98
CA PRO A 153 3.44 2.40 7.36
C PRO A 153 1.95 2.13 7.70
N PRO A 154 1.63 1.48 8.85
CA PRO A 154 0.26 1.22 9.25
C PRO A 154 -0.53 2.52 9.47
N TYR A 155 -1.83 2.50 9.17
CA TYR A 155 -2.77 3.63 9.29
C TYR A 155 -2.48 4.84 8.41
N HIS A 156 -1.69 4.64 7.35
CA HIS A 156 -1.41 5.66 6.34
C HIS A 156 -2.01 5.27 4.99
N CYS A 157 -3.35 5.07 4.93
CA CYS A 157 -4.01 4.73 3.67
C CYS A 157 -3.88 5.84 2.62
N GLU A 158 -3.67 7.08 3.06
CA GLU A 158 -3.39 8.22 2.20
C GLU A 158 -2.06 8.13 1.43
N LEU A 159 -1.14 7.26 1.88
CA LEU A 159 0.08 6.92 1.16
C LEU A 159 -0.10 5.71 0.22
N ASN A 160 -1.26 5.05 0.28
CA ASN A 160 -1.63 4.01 -0.67
C ASN A 160 -2.06 4.68 -1.99
N PRO A 161 -1.37 4.40 -3.11
CA PRO A 161 -1.73 4.95 -4.43
C PRO A 161 -3.20 4.77 -4.80
N ILE A 162 -3.89 3.77 -4.24
CA ILE A 162 -5.31 3.50 -4.50
C ILE A 162 -6.24 4.65 -4.08
N GLU A 163 -5.96 5.34 -2.96
CA GLU A 163 -6.83 6.43 -2.48
C GLU A 163 -6.80 7.62 -3.43
N LEU A 164 -5.68 7.83 -4.12
CA LEU A 164 -5.59 8.84 -5.18
C LEU A 164 -6.39 8.43 -6.41
N ILE A 165 -6.39 7.15 -6.80
CA ILE A 165 -7.19 6.65 -7.93
C ILE A 165 -8.69 6.93 -7.71
N TRP A 166 -9.19 6.71 -6.50
CA TRP A 166 -10.58 7.04 -6.15
C TRP A 166 -10.90 8.52 -6.31
N ALA A 167 -9.95 9.39 -5.97
CA ALA A 167 -10.12 10.82 -6.18
C ALA A 167 -10.20 11.22 -7.65
N TYR A 168 -9.55 10.46 -8.55
CA TYR A 168 -9.68 10.64 -9.99
C TYR A 168 -10.88 9.96 -10.60
N ASN A 169 -11.36 8.83 -10.05
CA ASN A 169 -12.51 8.11 -10.60
C ASN A 169 -13.73 9.03 -10.72
N SER A 170 -13.99 9.84 -9.68
CA SER A 170 -15.09 10.78 -9.70
C SER A 170 -14.96 11.83 -10.83
N ILE A 171 -13.74 12.25 -11.16
CA ILE A 171 -13.50 13.27 -12.19
C ILE A 171 -13.47 12.66 -13.58
N VAL A 172 -12.74 11.56 -13.76
CA VAL A 172 -12.42 10.97 -15.07
C VAL A 172 -13.54 10.07 -15.58
N VAL A 173 -14.12 9.26 -14.69
CA VAL A 173 -15.15 8.26 -15.02
C VAL A 173 -16.54 8.84 -14.76
N GLU A 174 -16.77 9.37 -13.56
CA GLU A 174 -18.10 9.90 -13.15
C GLU A 174 -18.34 11.34 -13.66
N ASN A 175 -17.35 11.95 -14.33
CA ASN A 175 -17.39 13.30 -14.91
C ASN A 175 -17.75 14.43 -13.92
N SER A 176 -17.42 14.25 -12.63
CA SER A 176 -17.50 15.30 -11.62
C SER A 176 -16.68 16.53 -12.07
N LYS A 177 -17.26 17.71 -11.88
CA LYS A 177 -16.61 19.01 -12.13
C LYS A 177 -15.91 19.58 -10.91
N GLU A 178 -16.01 18.86 -9.78
CA GLU A 178 -15.43 19.26 -8.52
C GLU A 178 -14.56 18.17 -7.92
N ILE A 179 -13.47 18.61 -7.28
CA ILE A 179 -12.60 17.76 -6.50
C ILE A 179 -13.17 17.70 -5.08
N SER A 180 -13.39 16.49 -4.55
CA SER A 180 -13.92 16.31 -3.20
C SER A 180 -13.01 16.92 -2.14
N THR A 181 -13.59 17.72 -1.24
CA THR A 181 -12.90 18.30 -0.07
C THR A 181 -12.35 17.23 0.88
N LYS A 182 -12.97 16.05 0.92
CA LYS A 182 -12.47 14.88 1.65
C LYS A 182 -11.11 14.45 1.10
N ASN A 183 -10.97 14.39 -0.23
CA ASN A 183 -9.73 13.96 -0.88
C ASN A 183 -8.63 15.02 -0.69
N ILE A 184 -8.97 16.30 -0.83
CA ILE A 184 -8.04 17.41 -0.54
C ILE A 184 -7.53 17.33 0.91
N SER A 185 -8.43 17.13 1.87
CA SER A 185 -8.07 17.01 3.29
C SER A 185 -7.17 15.81 3.55
N ALA A 186 -7.47 14.66 2.95
CA ALA A 186 -6.66 13.45 3.08
C ALA A 186 -5.24 13.65 2.56
N ILE A 187 -5.09 14.21 1.34
CA ILE A 187 -3.78 14.52 0.73
C ILE A 187 -3.00 15.53 1.57
N THR A 188 -3.68 16.56 2.06
CA THR A 188 -3.07 17.62 2.88
C THR A 188 -2.52 17.06 4.21
N GLU A 189 -3.21 16.11 4.82
CA GLU A 189 -2.72 15.44 6.03
C GLU A 189 -1.55 14.48 5.72
N SER A 190 -1.55 13.81 4.55
CA SER A 190 -0.39 13.00 4.11
C SER A 190 0.84 13.87 3.90
N TYR A 191 0.69 15.03 3.27
CA TYR A 191 1.78 15.96 3.04
C TYR A 191 2.41 16.42 4.35
N LYS A 192 1.59 16.74 5.35
CA LYS A 192 2.05 17.10 6.69
C LYS A 192 2.86 15.99 7.35
N PHE A 193 2.43 14.74 7.22
CA PHE A 193 3.16 13.60 7.75
C PHE A 193 4.49 13.39 7.02
N LEU A 194 4.48 13.36 5.68
CA LEU A 194 5.68 13.18 4.87
C LEU A 194 6.70 14.29 5.11
N ASP A 195 6.25 15.54 5.19
CA ASP A 195 7.14 16.67 5.49
C ASP A 195 7.87 16.48 6.82
N LYS A 196 7.13 16.10 7.87
CA LYS A 196 7.71 15.79 9.17
C LYS A 196 8.65 14.59 9.11
N PHE A 197 8.31 13.56 8.35
CA PHE A 197 9.11 12.35 8.21
C PHE A 197 10.45 12.60 7.50
N LEU A 198 10.45 13.54 6.56
CA LEU A 198 11.60 14.02 5.78
C LEU A 198 12.45 15.07 6.53
N GLN A 199 12.05 15.47 7.74
CA GLN A 199 12.84 16.40 8.54
C GLN A 199 14.27 15.89 8.73
N SER A 200 15.24 16.71 8.31
CA SER A 200 16.68 16.41 8.37
C SER A 200 17.12 15.20 7.53
N LYS A 201 16.34 14.81 6.52
CA LYS A 201 16.65 13.71 5.59
C LYS A 201 16.53 14.17 4.13
N ASN A 202 17.39 13.62 3.27
CA ASN A 202 17.31 13.85 1.82
C ASN A 202 16.40 12.85 1.12
N TYR A 203 16.21 11.67 1.72
CA TYR A 203 15.43 10.55 1.19
C TYR A 203 14.63 9.89 2.32
N LEU A 204 13.57 9.16 1.96
CA LEU A 204 12.63 8.57 2.92
C LEU A 204 13.31 7.54 3.82
N ALA A 205 14.17 6.69 3.26
CA ALA A 205 14.76 5.55 3.95
C ALA A 205 16.26 5.70 4.25
N GLY A 206 16.76 6.93 4.41
CA GLY A 206 18.14 7.19 4.82
C GLY A 206 18.80 8.35 4.10
N SER A 207 20.12 8.23 3.87
CA SER A 207 20.94 9.26 3.23
C SER A 207 21.08 9.11 1.71
N SER A 208 20.59 8.03 1.13
CA SER A 208 20.64 7.74 -0.31
C SER A 208 19.27 7.40 -0.89
N LEU A 209 19.11 7.59 -2.20
CA LEU A 209 17.91 7.22 -2.94
C LEU A 209 17.59 5.73 -2.77
N THR A 210 16.32 5.41 -2.53
CA THR A 210 15.84 4.03 -2.42
C THR A 210 14.56 3.81 -3.22
N VAL A 211 14.15 2.56 -3.35
CA VAL A 211 12.85 2.19 -3.95
C VAL A 211 11.68 2.82 -3.19
N ALA A 212 11.82 3.12 -1.90
CA ALA A 212 10.80 3.83 -1.13
C ALA A 212 10.53 5.22 -1.70
N ASP A 213 11.59 5.94 -2.11
CA ASP A 213 11.48 7.27 -2.73
C ASP A 213 10.79 7.19 -4.09
N LEU A 214 11.20 6.24 -4.94
CA LEU A 214 10.62 6.05 -6.27
C LEU A 214 9.13 5.67 -6.21
N CYS A 215 8.77 4.78 -5.27
CA CYS A 215 7.38 4.40 -5.04
C CYS A 215 6.56 5.59 -4.54
N CYS A 216 7.08 6.33 -3.54
CA CYS A 216 6.34 7.42 -2.93
C CYS A 216 6.24 8.63 -3.86
N VAL A 217 7.26 8.94 -4.66
CA VAL A 217 7.22 10.10 -5.57
C VAL A 217 6.20 9.90 -6.68
N ALA A 218 5.99 8.67 -7.17
CA ALA A 218 4.92 8.38 -8.12
C ALA A 218 3.54 8.75 -7.54
N THR A 219 3.29 8.36 -6.28
CA THR A 219 2.07 8.71 -5.52
C THR A 219 1.97 10.22 -5.29
N VAL A 220 3.00 10.86 -4.74
CA VAL A 220 3.00 12.28 -4.40
C VAL A 220 2.86 13.14 -5.65
N SER A 221 3.57 12.82 -6.73
CA SER A 221 3.47 13.52 -8.02
C SER A 221 2.04 13.50 -8.54
N THR A 222 1.38 12.34 -8.47
CA THR A 222 -0.03 12.17 -8.81
C THR A 222 -0.92 12.99 -7.87
N ALA A 223 -0.66 13.03 -6.57
CA ALA A 223 -1.42 13.86 -5.63
C ALA A 223 -1.33 15.36 -5.94
N THR A 224 -0.21 15.83 -6.52
CA THR A 224 -0.02 17.25 -6.85
C THR A 224 -1.02 17.79 -7.88
N ILE A 225 -1.58 16.92 -8.73
CA ILE A 225 -2.64 17.26 -9.67
C ILE A 225 -3.92 17.65 -8.90
N ILE A 226 -4.25 16.97 -7.80
CA ILE A 226 -5.41 17.31 -6.96
C ILE A 226 -5.10 18.47 -6.02
N THR A 227 -3.94 18.47 -5.38
CA THR A 227 -3.53 19.48 -4.40
C THR A 227 -2.03 19.76 -4.53
N PRO A 228 -1.64 20.93 -5.06
CA PRO A 228 -0.23 21.33 -5.18
C PRO A 228 0.49 21.37 -3.82
N ILE A 229 1.80 21.15 -3.82
CA ILE A 229 2.61 21.12 -2.59
C ILE A 229 3.06 22.55 -2.26
N SER A 230 2.47 23.16 -1.24
CA SER A 230 2.93 24.46 -0.74
C SER A 230 4.32 24.35 -0.10
N THR A 231 5.33 25.00 -0.68
CA THR A 231 6.69 25.05 -0.12
C THR A 231 6.75 25.74 1.24
N GLU A 232 5.88 26.73 1.49
CA GLU A 232 5.77 27.41 2.78
C GLU A 232 5.27 26.46 3.87
N LYS A 233 4.25 25.63 3.56
CA LYS A 233 3.67 24.69 4.52
C LYS A 233 4.47 23.40 4.68
N TYR A 234 5.09 22.93 3.59
CA TYR A 234 5.75 21.63 3.49
C TYR A 234 7.14 21.74 2.85
N PRO A 235 8.10 22.44 3.49
CA PRO A 235 9.41 22.73 2.90
C PRO A 235 10.26 21.47 2.66
N ASN A 236 10.22 20.48 3.56
CA ASN A 236 10.99 19.25 3.44
C ASN A 236 10.42 18.36 2.33
N LEU A 237 9.10 18.19 2.30
CA LEU A 237 8.40 17.47 1.23
C LEU A 237 8.66 18.12 -0.13
N SER A 238 8.55 19.44 -0.20
CA SER A 238 8.81 20.20 -1.43
C SER A 238 10.25 20.02 -1.91
N THR A 239 11.22 20.02 -1.00
CA THR A 239 12.64 19.77 -1.32
C THR A 239 12.85 18.35 -1.83
N TRP A 240 12.37 17.34 -1.10
CA TRP A 240 12.46 15.93 -1.52
C TRP A 240 11.78 15.67 -2.86
N TYR A 241 10.61 16.29 -3.10
CA TYR A 241 9.88 16.15 -4.35
C TYR A 241 10.68 16.71 -5.53
N ARG A 242 11.29 17.90 -5.39
CA ARG A 242 12.19 18.46 -6.41
C ARG A 242 13.41 17.57 -6.64
N THR A 243 14.02 17.05 -5.57
CA THR A 243 15.14 16.10 -5.67
C THR A 243 14.77 14.88 -6.50
N CYS A 244 13.60 14.28 -6.26
CA CYS A 244 13.14 13.13 -7.03
C CYS A 244 12.80 13.48 -8.48
N LYS A 245 12.19 14.66 -8.73
CA LYS A 245 11.92 15.15 -10.10
C LYS A 245 13.19 15.38 -10.92
N ASN A 246 14.29 15.73 -10.26
CA ASN A 246 15.59 15.98 -10.91
C ASN A 246 16.38 14.69 -11.20
N LEU A 247 15.85 13.50 -10.90
CA LEU A 247 16.48 12.24 -11.27
C LEU A 247 16.49 12.11 -12.80
N PRO A 248 17.59 11.61 -13.40
CA PRO A 248 17.79 11.63 -14.86
C PRO A 248 16.74 10.84 -15.64
N PHE A 249 16.12 9.84 -15.03
CA PHE A 249 15.08 8.98 -15.63
C PHE A 249 13.66 9.42 -15.28
N TYR A 250 13.45 10.40 -14.38
CA TYR A 250 12.13 10.71 -13.84
C TYR A 250 11.12 11.10 -14.92
N GLU A 251 11.53 11.93 -15.88
CA GLU A 251 10.62 12.41 -16.93
C GLU A 251 10.12 11.28 -17.81
N GLU A 252 11.00 10.34 -18.18
CA GLU A 252 10.65 9.19 -19.00
C GLU A 252 9.78 8.19 -18.23
N THR A 253 10.10 7.91 -16.97
CA THR A 253 9.45 6.84 -16.20
C THR A 253 8.19 7.27 -15.46
N ASN A 254 8.04 8.56 -15.13
CA ASN A 254 6.90 9.07 -14.34
C ASN A 254 6.32 10.37 -14.89
N GLY A 255 7.17 11.35 -15.25
CA GLY A 255 6.75 12.69 -15.67
C GLY A 255 5.82 12.70 -16.89
N ALA A 256 6.16 11.94 -17.94
CA ALA A 256 5.34 11.86 -19.15
C ALA A 256 3.93 11.29 -18.90
N GLY A 257 3.81 10.28 -18.02
CA GLY A 257 2.52 9.71 -17.62
C GLY A 257 1.70 10.70 -16.79
N LEU A 258 2.36 11.38 -15.84
CA LEU A 258 1.75 12.40 -15.01
C LEU A 258 1.19 13.56 -15.84
N ASN A 259 1.93 14.05 -16.83
CA ASN A 259 1.50 15.14 -17.71
C ASN A 259 0.25 14.77 -18.52
N LYS A 260 0.16 13.51 -18.98
CA LYS A 260 -1.04 13.01 -19.67
C LYS A 260 -2.25 12.95 -18.73
N LEU A 261 -2.06 12.49 -17.50
CA LEU A 261 -3.12 12.47 -16.49
C LEU A 261 -3.57 13.89 -16.11
N ASP A 262 -2.63 14.81 -15.92
CA ASP A 262 -2.89 16.22 -15.59
C ASP A 262 -3.77 16.88 -16.66
N ALA A 263 -3.42 16.70 -17.94
CA ALA A 263 -4.19 17.20 -19.08
C ALA A 263 -5.59 16.57 -19.17
N LEU A 264 -5.72 15.26 -18.92
CA LEU A 264 -7.02 14.58 -18.90
C LEU A 264 -7.91 15.12 -17.78
N VAL A 265 -7.35 15.38 -16.60
CA VAL A 265 -8.09 15.93 -15.47
C VAL A 265 -8.54 17.37 -15.74
N GLU A 266 -7.70 18.22 -16.32
CA GLU A 266 -8.12 19.58 -16.73
C GLU A 266 -9.24 19.55 -17.76
N LEU A 267 -9.12 18.69 -18.77
CA LEU A 267 -10.15 18.48 -19.78
C LEU A 267 -11.49 18.06 -19.14
N LYS A 268 -11.44 17.11 -18.20
CA LYS A 268 -12.63 16.59 -17.52
C LYS A 268 -13.25 17.60 -16.56
N LEU A 269 -12.45 18.39 -15.85
CA LEU A 269 -12.94 19.48 -15.00
C LEU A 269 -13.51 20.64 -15.80
N GLY A 270 -13.09 20.82 -17.06
CA GLY A 270 -13.53 21.92 -17.94
C GLY A 270 -13.02 23.29 -17.52
N ARG A 271 -11.95 23.35 -16.71
CA ARG A 271 -11.28 24.58 -16.27
C ARG A 271 -9.79 24.32 -16.05
N PRO A 272 -8.93 25.33 -16.27
CA PRO A 272 -7.53 25.24 -15.87
C PRO A 272 -7.43 25.10 -14.35
N ARG A 273 -6.45 24.34 -13.88
CA ARG A 273 -6.11 24.26 -12.46
C ARG A 273 -4.94 25.19 -12.13
N THR A 274 -4.93 25.73 -10.91
CA THR A 274 -3.76 26.43 -10.39
C THR A 274 -2.63 25.43 -10.20
N LYS A 275 -1.61 25.49 -11.05
CA LYS A 275 -0.44 24.59 -11.00
C LYS A 275 0.69 25.13 -10.12
N ASP A 276 0.59 26.40 -9.72
CA ASP A 276 1.57 27.02 -8.84
C ASP A 276 1.45 26.40 -7.45
N PHE A 277 2.34 25.46 -7.13
CA PHE A 277 3.19 25.40 -5.94
C PHE A 277 4.18 24.23 -6.07
N CYS A 278 5.33 24.54 -6.67
CA CYS A 278 6.69 24.02 -6.46
C CYS A 278 7.54 24.49 -7.67
N GLU A 279 7.91 25.78 -7.70
CA GLU A 279 9.13 26.25 -8.38
C GLU A 279 10.33 25.97 -7.48
#